data_AF-A0A7L2XP82-F1
#
_entry.id   AF-A0A7L2XP82-F1
#
_cell.length_a   1.000
_cell.length_b   1.000
_cell.length_c   1.000
_cell.angle_alpha   90.00
_cell.angle_beta   90.00
_cell.angle_gamma   90.00
#
_symmetry.space_group_name_H-M   'P 1'
#
loop_
_entity.id
_entity.type
_entity.pdbx_description
1 polymer ?
#
loop_
_entity_poly.entity_id
_entity_poly.type
_entity_poly.pdbx_seq_one_letter_code
_entity_poly.pdbx_strand_id
1 'polypeptide(L)'
;MTTSGKENFRLKSYKNKSLNPDEMRRRREEEGLQLRKQKREEQLFKRRNVATAEEEAEEEVMSDGGFHEAQMNNMEMTSSAVITSDMIEMIFSNSPEQQLSATQKFRKLLSK
;
A
#
# COMPACT_ATOMS: atom_id res chain seq x y z
N MET A 1 -27.01 -5.97 44.42
CA MET A 1 -26.37 -6.17 43.10
C MET A 1 -25.94 -4.80 42.58
N THR A 2 -24.76 -4.32 42.97
CA THR A 2 -24.26 -2.99 42.60
C THR A 2 -23.74 -3.02 41.17
N THR A 3 -24.41 -2.30 40.27
CA THR A 3 -23.98 -2.11 38.88
C THR A 3 -22.77 -1.18 38.83
N SER A 4 -21.59 -1.68 39.24
CA SER A 4 -20.31 -1.01 39.01
C SER A 4 -19.89 -1.27 37.55
N GLY A 5 -20.64 -0.69 36.61
CA GLY A 5 -20.63 -1.14 35.21
C GLY A 5 -20.21 -0.10 34.18
N LYS A 6 -20.03 1.16 34.57
CA LYS A 6 -19.53 2.21 33.69
C LYS A 6 -18.62 3.11 34.50
N GLU A 7 -17.37 2.68 34.69
CA GLU A 7 -16.36 3.62 35.12
C GLU A 7 -16.38 4.81 34.16
N ASN A 8 -16.59 6.01 34.71
CA ASN A 8 -16.77 7.21 33.92
C ASN A 8 -15.60 7.38 32.95
N PHE A 9 -15.84 7.22 31.64
CA PHE A 9 -14.82 7.38 30.60
C PHE A 9 -14.10 8.74 30.72
N ARG A 10 -14.86 9.77 31.09
CA ARG A 10 -14.36 11.12 31.38
C ARG A 10 -13.39 11.15 32.57
N LEU A 11 -13.60 10.30 33.59
CA LEU A 11 -12.72 10.22 34.76
C LEU A 11 -11.41 9.48 34.45
N LYS A 12 -11.45 8.45 33.60
CA LYS A 12 -10.25 7.79 33.06
C LYS A 12 -9.42 8.73 32.17
N SER A 13 -10.11 9.62 31.46
CA SER A 13 -9.47 10.63 30.60
C SER A 13 -8.95 11.84 31.37
N TYR A 14 -9.26 11.98 32.67
CA TYR A 14 -8.77 13.11 33.46
C TYR A 14 -7.31 12.91 33.87
N LYS A 15 -6.44 13.79 33.35
CA LYS A 15 -5.00 13.79 33.62
C LYS A 15 -4.42 12.38 33.34
N ASN A 16 -3.66 11.83 34.30
CA ASN A 16 -2.97 10.55 34.18
C ASN A 16 -3.74 9.39 34.84
N LYS A 17 -5.03 9.54 35.12
CA LYS A 17 -5.80 8.53 35.88
C LYS A 17 -5.92 7.19 35.13
N SER A 18 -5.90 7.21 33.80
CA SER A 18 -5.84 6.01 32.95
C SER A 18 -4.44 5.41 32.78
N LEU A 19 -3.38 6.11 33.20
CA LEU A 19 -2.01 5.67 33.02
C LEU A 19 -1.60 4.67 34.12
N ASN A 20 -2.36 3.57 34.22
CA ASN A 20 -2.09 2.48 35.14
C ASN A 20 -1.25 1.38 34.44
N PRO A 21 -0.58 0.49 35.20
CA PRO A 21 0.29 -0.53 34.61
C PRO A 21 -0.40 -1.46 33.60
N ASP A 22 -1.68 -1.77 33.84
CA ASP A 22 -2.47 -2.64 32.96
C ASP A 22 -2.81 -1.95 31.63
N GLU A 23 -3.17 -0.66 31.64
CA GLU A 23 -3.40 0.13 30.44
C GLU A 23 -2.10 0.34 29.66
N MET A 24 -0.97 0.56 30.35
CA MET A 24 0.34 0.66 29.69
C MET A 24 0.76 -0.66 29.03
N ARG A 25 0.41 -1.80 29.63
CA ARG A 25 0.62 -3.12 29.00
C ARG A 25 -0.26 -3.28 27.77
N ARG A 26 -1.54 -2.94 27.89
CA ARG A 26 -2.50 -2.99 26.78
C ARG A 26 -2.05 -2.12 25.59
N ARG A 27 -1.63 -0.87 25.83
CA ARG A 27 -1.12 0.02 24.77
C ARG A 27 0.10 -0.57 24.05
N ARG A 28 1.04 -1.16 24.79
CA ARG A 28 2.22 -1.82 24.20
C ARG A 28 1.84 -2.99 23.29
N GLU A 29 0.85 -3.79 23.71
CA GLU A 29 0.37 -4.91 22.92
C GLU A 29 -0.36 -4.43 21.66
N GLU A 30 -1.21 -3.40 21.77
CA GLU A 30 -1.93 -2.78 20.65
C GLU A 30 -0.97 -2.16 19.63
N GLU A 31 0.02 -1.38 20.08
CA GLU A 31 1.07 -0.79 19.22
C GLU A 31 1.89 -1.90 18.52
N GLY A 32 2.30 -2.93 19.25
CA GLY A 32 3.02 -4.06 18.66
C GLY A 32 2.20 -4.86 17.65
N LEU A 33 0.88 -4.90 17.78
CA LEU A 33 -0.02 -5.49 16.78
C LEU A 33 -0.15 -4.60 15.54
N GLN A 34 -0.30 -3.29 15.72
CA GLN A 34 -0.35 -2.32 14.62
C GLN A 34 0.93 -2.36 13.78
N LEU A 35 2.11 -2.32 14.41
CA LEU A 35 3.40 -2.39 13.72
C LEU A 35 3.54 -3.67 12.89
N ARG A 36 3.10 -4.81 13.43
CA ARG A 36 3.13 -6.09 12.71
C ARG A 36 2.15 -6.13 11.55
N LYS A 37 0.97 -5.53 11.71
CA LYS A 37 -0.04 -5.44 10.66
C LYS A 37 0.43 -4.53 9.53
N GLN A 38 0.94 -3.35 9.86
CA GLN A 38 1.50 -2.39 8.92
C GLN A 38 2.66 -3.01 8.12
N LYS A 39 3.65 -3.62 8.78
CA LYS A 39 4.78 -4.29 8.09
C LYS A 39 4.31 -5.42 7.17
N ARG A 40 3.27 -6.14 7.58
CA ARG A 40 2.67 -7.20 6.75
C ARG A 40 1.98 -6.59 5.53
N GLU A 41 1.24 -5.50 5.70
CA GLU A 41 0.53 -4.81 4.62
C GLU A 41 1.53 -4.19 3.63
N GLU A 42 2.52 -3.45 4.10
CA GLU A 42 3.60 -2.89 3.27
C GLU A 42 4.29 -3.98 2.42
N GLN A 43 4.65 -5.10 3.05
CA GLN A 43 5.23 -6.23 2.32
C GLN A 43 4.26 -6.83 1.30
N LEU A 44 2.97 -6.88 1.62
CA LEU A 44 1.94 -7.37 0.71
C LEU A 44 1.76 -6.43 -0.49
N PHE A 45 1.86 -5.12 -0.31
CA PHE A 45 1.75 -4.13 -1.40
C PHE A 45 2.94 -4.17 -2.36
N LYS A 46 4.17 -4.14 -1.84
CA LYS A 46 5.40 -4.31 -2.64
C LYS A 46 5.40 -5.62 -3.42
N ARG A 47 4.87 -6.70 -2.82
CA ARG A 47 4.72 -8.00 -3.50
C ARG A 47 3.62 -8.03 -4.54
N ARG A 48 2.59 -7.19 -4.39
CA ARG A 48 1.46 -7.12 -5.34
C ARG A 48 1.71 -6.14 -6.47
N ASN A 49 2.77 -5.33 -6.40
CA ASN A 49 3.00 -4.18 -7.28
C ASN A 49 1.72 -3.33 -7.35
N VAL A 50 1.12 -3.14 -6.18
CA VAL A 50 -0.06 -2.31 -5.96
C VAL A 50 0.45 -1.21 -5.08
N ALA A 51 0.28 0.04 -5.50
CA ALA A 51 0.68 1.16 -4.69
C ALA A 51 -0.17 1.18 -3.41
N THR A 52 0.49 1.32 -2.27
CA THR A 52 -0.16 1.84 -1.07
C THR A 52 -0.48 3.31 -1.29
N ALA A 53 -1.49 3.90 -0.64
CA ALA A 53 -1.73 5.35 -0.73
C ALA A 53 -0.49 6.22 -0.39
N GLU A 54 0.45 5.68 0.41
CA GLU A 54 1.75 6.31 0.69
C GLU A 54 2.73 6.16 -0.49
N GLU A 55 2.85 4.98 -1.11
CA GLU A 55 3.62 4.78 -2.35
C GLU A 55 2.96 5.42 -3.58
N GLU A 56 1.64 5.55 -3.61
CA GLU A 56 0.85 6.29 -4.61
C GLU A 56 1.09 7.78 -4.43
N ALA A 57 1.16 8.32 -3.21
CA ALA A 57 1.54 9.72 -2.97
C ALA A 57 3.02 9.98 -3.32
N GLU A 58 3.92 9.02 -3.07
CA GLU A 58 5.32 9.12 -3.48
C GLU A 58 5.51 8.90 -5.01
N GLU A 59 4.73 8.03 -5.65
CA GLU A 59 4.67 7.84 -7.12
C GLU A 59 3.95 9.00 -7.82
N GLU A 60 2.92 9.62 -7.22
CA GLU A 60 2.20 10.81 -7.70
C GLU A 60 3.06 12.07 -7.58
N VAL A 61 3.85 12.23 -6.52
CA VAL A 61 4.88 13.29 -6.46
C VAL A 61 5.95 13.07 -7.54
N MET A 62 6.17 11.82 -7.98
CA MET A 62 7.04 11.45 -9.10
C MET A 62 6.34 11.39 -10.47
N SER A 63 5.02 11.51 -10.50
CA SER A 63 4.15 11.47 -11.69
C SER A 63 3.20 12.67 -11.63
N ASP A 64 3.71 13.84 -12.04
CA ASP A 64 2.97 15.10 -12.17
C ASP A 64 1.62 14.92 -12.88
N GLY A 65 0.52 14.88 -12.10
CA GLY A 65 -0.75 14.39 -12.63
C GLY A 65 -2.03 14.59 -11.81
N GLY A 66 -2.08 15.52 -10.85
CA GLY A 66 -3.31 16.22 -10.42
C GLY A 66 -4.54 15.42 -9.94
N PHE A 67 -4.65 15.27 -8.62
CA PHE A 67 -5.86 15.34 -7.75
C PHE A 67 -7.27 15.34 -8.40
N HIS A 68 -8.05 14.26 -8.18
CA HIS A 68 -9.36 14.27 -7.49
C HIS A 68 -9.89 12.82 -7.41
N GLU A 69 -9.94 12.23 -6.22
CA GLU A 69 -11.04 12.28 -5.23
C GLU A 69 -12.20 11.30 -5.50
N ALA A 70 -12.58 10.64 -4.40
CA ALA A 70 -13.81 9.89 -4.18
C ALA A 70 -13.94 8.51 -4.86
N GLN A 71 -13.54 7.51 -4.08
CA GLN A 71 -14.43 6.42 -3.67
C GLN A 71 -15.21 5.70 -4.79
N MET A 72 -14.84 4.42 -4.96
CA MET A 72 -15.58 3.37 -5.67
C MET A 72 -15.48 3.43 -7.20
N ASN A 73 -15.10 2.30 -7.78
CA ASN A 73 -15.17 1.97 -9.23
C ASN A 73 -14.00 2.39 -10.13
N ASN A 74 -12.75 2.08 -9.79
CA ASN A 74 -11.63 2.15 -10.76
C ASN A 74 -10.87 0.82 -10.87
N MET A 75 -11.61 -0.22 -11.29
CA MET A 75 -11.02 -1.44 -11.88
C MET A 75 -11.07 -1.32 -13.41
N GLU A 76 -10.66 -0.17 -13.95
CA GLU A 76 -10.79 0.11 -15.38
C GLU A 76 -9.64 1.00 -15.88
N MET A 77 -8.41 0.60 -15.56
CA MET A 77 -7.23 0.93 -16.38
C MET A 77 -6.33 -0.31 -16.53
N THR A 78 -6.95 -1.49 -16.62
CA THR A 78 -6.27 -2.78 -16.83
C THR A 78 -6.54 -3.36 -18.22
N SER A 79 -6.84 -2.51 -19.20
CA SER A 79 -7.14 -2.94 -20.56
C SER A 79 -5.87 -3.02 -21.42
N SER A 80 -5.26 -4.22 -21.35
CA SER A 80 -4.49 -4.85 -22.45
C SER A 80 -3.02 -4.46 -22.65
N ALA A 81 -2.21 -4.60 -21.61
CA ALA A 81 -0.76 -4.64 -21.75
C ALA A 81 -0.26 -6.08 -22.09
N VAL A 82 -0.47 -6.56 -23.32
CA VAL A 82 -0.10 -7.93 -23.75
C VAL A 82 1.33 -7.97 -24.31
N ILE A 83 2.23 -8.69 -23.62
CA ILE A 83 3.56 -9.05 -24.13
C ILE A 83 3.38 -9.98 -25.35
N THR A 84 3.98 -9.66 -26.52
CA THR A 84 3.80 -10.42 -27.79
C THR A 84 5.00 -11.32 -28.17
N SER A 85 4.83 -12.36 -29.02
CA SER A 85 5.93 -13.25 -29.51
C SER A 85 7.04 -12.46 -30.19
N ASP A 86 6.61 -11.47 -30.98
CA ASP A 86 7.46 -10.49 -31.62
C ASP A 86 8.35 -9.75 -30.59
N MET A 87 7.80 -9.32 -29.43
CA MET A 87 8.62 -8.69 -28.38
C MET A 87 9.71 -9.61 -27.85
N ILE A 88 9.45 -10.92 -27.75
CA ILE A 88 10.45 -11.87 -27.23
C ILE A 88 11.53 -12.16 -28.28
N GLU A 89 11.13 -12.39 -29.53
CA GLU A 89 12.09 -12.63 -30.62
C GLU A 89 13.00 -11.41 -30.80
N MET A 90 12.42 -10.22 -30.67
CA MET A 90 13.15 -8.97 -30.73
C MET A 90 14.14 -8.80 -29.57
N ILE A 91 13.80 -9.14 -28.31
CA ILE A 91 14.71 -8.97 -27.15
C ILE A 91 15.94 -9.89 -27.16
N PHE A 92 15.86 -11.02 -27.85
CA PHE A 92 16.96 -11.99 -27.99
C PHE A 92 17.60 -11.99 -29.37
N SER A 93 17.09 -11.15 -30.28
CA SER A 93 17.71 -10.97 -31.58
C SER A 93 19.15 -10.49 -31.44
N ASN A 94 20.00 -10.78 -32.43
CA ASN A 94 21.36 -10.20 -32.48
C ASN A 94 21.36 -8.77 -33.04
N SER A 95 20.18 -8.19 -33.29
CA SER A 95 20.01 -6.82 -33.76
C SER A 95 19.78 -5.92 -32.55
N PRO A 96 20.70 -4.98 -32.27
CA PRO A 96 20.53 -4.03 -31.18
C PRO A 96 19.22 -3.23 -31.26
N GLU A 97 18.71 -2.93 -32.46
CA GLU A 97 17.49 -2.15 -32.65
C GLU A 97 16.21 -2.94 -32.28
N GLN A 98 16.18 -4.23 -32.58
CA GLN A 98 15.07 -5.09 -32.18
C GLN A 98 15.09 -5.32 -30.66
N GLN A 99 16.25 -5.54 -30.06
CA GLN A 99 16.37 -5.67 -28.60
C GLN A 99 15.84 -4.44 -27.87
N LEU A 100 16.17 -3.27 -28.41
CA LEU A 100 15.75 -1.98 -27.89
C LEU A 100 14.21 -1.83 -27.95
N SER A 101 13.59 -2.12 -29.08
CA SER A 101 12.13 -2.03 -29.28
C SER A 101 11.36 -2.97 -28.35
N ALA A 102 11.83 -4.20 -28.22
CA ALA A 102 11.25 -5.17 -27.30
C ALA A 102 11.33 -4.74 -25.85
N THR A 103 12.52 -4.35 -25.37
CA THR A 103 12.74 -3.92 -23.98
C THR A 103 11.86 -2.73 -23.62
N GLN A 104 11.69 -1.79 -24.55
CA GLN A 104 10.79 -0.64 -24.39
C GLN A 104 9.32 -1.05 -24.21
N LYS A 105 8.87 -2.08 -24.93
CA LYS A 105 7.52 -2.61 -24.78
C LYS A 105 7.40 -3.39 -23.46
N PHE A 106 8.31 -4.30 -23.13
CA PHE A 106 8.30 -5.03 -21.84
C PHE A 106 8.26 -4.08 -20.64
N ARG A 107 9.06 -3.01 -20.67
CA ARG A 107 9.07 -1.98 -19.65
C ARG A 107 7.72 -1.29 -19.49
N LYS A 108 7.01 -1.00 -20.59
CA LYS A 108 5.68 -0.35 -20.56
C LYS A 108 4.57 -1.25 -20.00
N LEU A 109 4.74 -2.57 -20.06
CA LEU A 109 3.74 -3.53 -19.59
C LEU A 109 3.96 -3.97 -18.14
N LEU A 110 5.19 -3.81 -17.63
CA LEU A 110 5.55 -4.12 -16.24
C LEU A 110 5.44 -2.91 -15.31
N SER A 111 5.35 -1.72 -15.88
CA SER A 111 4.81 -0.54 -15.21
C SER A 111 3.31 -0.80 -15.01
N LYS A 112 2.90 -1.19 -13.79
CA LYS A 112 1.49 -1.18 -13.38
C LYS A 112 1.04 0.23 -13.10
#